data_AF-A0A2B7Z8N7-F1
#
_entry.id   AF-A0A2B7Z8N7-F1
#
_cell.length_a   1.000
_cell.length_b   1.000
_cell.length_c   1.000
_cell.angle_alpha   90.00
_cell.angle_beta   90.00
_cell.angle_gamma   90.00
#
_symmetry.space_group_name_H-M   'P 1'
#
loop_
_entity.id
_entity.type
_entity.pdbx_description
1 polymer ?
#
loop_
_entity_poly.entity_id
_entity_poly.type
_entity_poly.pdbx_seq_one_letter_code
_entity_poly.pdbx_strand_id
1 'polypeptide(L)'
;MSLTVKHLNADTTFLLTLSPDEDDSICRDSKPSPAFTILVDPWLSGRTVIGHRWFASAEHSVQSCINHLSQLDQEPDLVIVSQAKPDHCHEPTLRQLPRNSSKTAIAAEPKAAKAIRKFGHFHHTKIVTIPEYSFRRPESVLRFRIEPLAEKGEAGEVTVALVPARDTAGVHNAIGITFQAPTAGPCSGSLSTANIPLLDHPTREKFPPVVGLSEQPKEDGQHVRSASTSSQPNPNPEPKQSRNFRSSITSKLTLSSRRHPCNSPSSPGPQDAITPESTSLASAPSTSFPESQHLTCRPRAAPISILYSPHGVPSNSSLDRYTSKHLHIYTNNPDSRALTLLIHSFDRVQSPWYLGGNIIAGANGGGVALAKKLRAKFWVGAHDEEKVSGGVIVNFLKTEREMVEDITRMVRKGGVECDVRDLAVGEEVVLRG
;
A
#
# COMPACT_ATOMS: atom_id res chain seq x y z
N MET A 1 -6.18 -7.50 14.30
CA MET A 1 -5.09 -6.77 13.64
C MET A 1 -5.71 -5.66 12.81
N SER A 2 -4.93 -4.65 12.45
CA SER A 2 -5.42 -3.48 11.71
C SER A 2 -4.62 -3.21 10.43
N LEU A 3 -5.27 -2.50 9.50
CA LEU A 3 -4.70 -1.95 8.27
C LEU A 3 -5.02 -0.47 8.23
N THR A 4 -4.01 0.38 8.24
CA THR A 4 -4.16 1.81 7.92
C THR A 4 -3.81 2.03 6.46
N VAL A 5 -4.69 2.71 5.72
CA VAL A 5 -4.48 3.08 4.31
C VAL A 5 -4.39 4.59 4.24
N LYS A 6 -3.23 5.11 3.83
CA LYS A 6 -3.02 6.55 3.62
C LYS A 6 -2.77 6.85 2.16
N HIS A 7 -3.53 7.79 1.60
CA HIS A 7 -3.41 8.20 0.19
C HIS A 7 -2.37 9.32 0.07
N LEU A 8 -1.22 9.06 -0.53
CA LEU A 8 -0.09 10.00 -0.53
C LEU A 8 -0.13 11.00 -1.68
N ASN A 9 -0.64 10.59 -2.85
CA ASN A 9 -0.99 11.46 -3.96
C ASN A 9 -2.49 11.30 -4.25
N ALA A 10 -3.06 12.01 -5.23
CA ALA A 10 -4.48 11.84 -5.60
C ALA A 10 -4.69 10.65 -6.58
N ASP A 11 -3.63 9.89 -6.88
CA ASP A 11 -3.58 8.94 -7.98
C ASP A 11 -3.45 7.50 -7.47
N THR A 12 -2.23 6.97 -7.40
CA THR A 12 -1.99 5.53 -7.17
C THR A 12 -0.99 5.22 -6.07
N THR A 13 -0.48 6.24 -5.37
CA THR A 13 0.50 6.09 -4.30
C THR A 13 -0.16 5.98 -2.94
N PHE A 14 -0.10 4.78 -2.36
CA PHE A 14 -0.64 4.47 -1.04
C PHE A 14 0.46 4.02 -0.09
N LEU A 15 0.35 4.44 1.17
CA LEU A 15 1.08 3.83 2.29
C LEU A 15 0.12 2.94 3.08
N LEU A 16 0.41 1.65 3.11
CA LEU A 16 -0.32 0.67 3.89
C LEU A 16 0.47 0.34 5.15
N THR A 17 -0.15 0.48 6.32
CA THR A 17 0.47 0.13 7.61
C THR A 17 -0.32 -1.00 8.24
N LEU A 18 0.33 -2.17 8.37
CA LEU A 18 -0.26 -3.40 8.87
C LEU A 18 0.23 -3.67 10.29
N SER A 19 -0.67 -3.67 11.27
CA SER A 19 -0.30 -3.79 12.68
C SER A 19 -1.03 -4.96 13.37
N PRO A 20 -0.36 -5.69 14.28
CA PRO A 20 -1.05 -6.61 15.19
C PRO A 20 -1.99 -5.83 16.12
N ASP A 21 -2.95 -6.50 16.77
CA ASP A 21 -3.83 -5.82 17.75
C ASP A 21 -3.06 -5.47 19.02
N GLU A 22 -3.42 -4.32 19.61
CA GLU A 22 -2.85 -3.82 20.86
C GLU A 22 -3.08 -4.78 22.05
N ASP A 23 -4.12 -5.61 22.02
CA ASP A 23 -4.45 -6.55 23.12
C ASP A 23 -3.44 -7.71 23.27
N ASP A 24 -2.61 -7.97 22.25
CA ASP A 24 -1.49 -8.93 22.33
C ASP A 24 -0.20 -8.28 22.91
N SER A 25 -0.26 -6.99 23.27
CA SER A 25 0.89 -6.18 23.74
C SER A 25 1.02 -6.12 25.26
N ILE A 26 0.13 -6.77 26.03
CA ILE A 26 0.07 -6.68 27.50
C ILE A 26 1.35 -7.16 28.20
N CYS A 27 2.27 -7.81 27.48
CA CYS A 27 3.55 -8.30 28.00
C CYS A 27 4.79 -7.46 27.60
N ARG A 28 4.64 -6.19 27.21
CA ARG A 28 5.80 -5.38 26.79
C ARG A 28 6.26 -4.32 27.80
N ASP A 29 7.50 -4.49 28.23
CA ASP A 29 8.38 -3.37 28.57
C ASP A 29 8.64 -2.52 27.31
N SER A 30 7.91 -1.41 27.16
CA SER A 30 8.24 -0.22 26.34
C SER A 30 8.47 -0.31 24.82
N LYS A 31 8.47 -1.49 24.17
CA LYS A 31 8.73 -1.58 22.71
C LYS A 31 7.43 -1.54 21.89
N PRO A 32 7.25 -0.60 20.94
CA PRO A 32 6.05 -0.56 20.09
C PRO A 32 5.92 -1.83 19.24
N SER A 33 4.68 -2.29 19.05
CA SER A 33 4.35 -3.44 18.21
C SER A 33 4.88 -3.22 16.78
N PRO A 34 5.56 -4.20 16.17
CA PRO A 34 6.19 -4.02 14.86
C PRO A 34 5.11 -3.95 13.77
N ALA A 35 4.78 -2.74 13.34
CA ALA A 35 3.98 -2.53 12.15
C ALA A 35 4.79 -2.88 10.89
N PHE A 36 4.15 -3.50 9.90
CA PHE A 36 4.73 -3.75 8.58
C PHE A 36 4.17 -2.73 7.59
N THR A 37 5.07 -2.00 6.95
CA THR A 37 4.73 -0.87 6.08
C THR A 37 4.98 -1.19 4.61
N ILE A 38 3.98 -0.94 3.76
CA ILE A 38 4.02 -1.19 2.32
C ILE A 38 3.74 0.11 1.58
N LEU A 39 4.67 0.55 0.74
CA LEU A 39 4.49 1.67 -0.17
C LEU A 39 4.14 1.14 -1.56
N VAL A 40 2.99 1.54 -2.11
CA VAL A 40 2.51 1.07 -3.42
C VAL A 40 2.69 2.18 -4.46
N ASP A 41 3.22 1.82 -5.64
CA ASP A 41 3.34 2.65 -6.85
C ASP A 41 3.76 4.11 -6.57
N PRO A 42 5.00 4.34 -6.07
CA PRO A 42 5.40 5.64 -5.57
C PRO A 42 5.67 6.68 -6.68
N TRP A 43 4.80 7.69 -6.79
CA TRP A 43 4.93 8.86 -7.65
C TRP A 43 4.56 10.12 -6.86
N LEU A 44 5.57 10.87 -6.38
CA LEU A 44 5.35 12.01 -5.45
C LEU A 44 5.44 13.39 -6.11
N SER A 45 6.04 13.48 -7.30
CA SER A 45 6.26 14.75 -7.98
C SER A 45 6.64 14.54 -9.44
N GLY A 46 6.57 15.62 -10.20
CA GLY A 46 7.06 15.69 -11.57
C GLY A 46 6.07 15.16 -12.60
N ARG A 47 6.21 15.72 -13.81
CA ARG A 47 5.44 15.30 -14.99
C ARG A 47 5.97 13.98 -15.54
N THR A 48 5.08 13.05 -15.80
CA THR A 48 5.39 11.77 -16.46
C THR A 48 4.88 11.78 -17.90
N VAL A 49 5.56 11.05 -18.78
CA VAL A 49 5.12 10.83 -20.17
C VAL A 49 4.71 9.37 -20.30
N ILE A 50 3.43 9.14 -20.58
CA ILE A 50 2.83 7.81 -20.66
C ILE A 50 2.78 7.39 -22.15
N GLY A 51 3.67 6.46 -22.52
CA GLY A 51 3.64 5.72 -23.79
C GLY A 51 4.36 6.35 -25.00
N HIS A 52 4.90 5.51 -25.90
CA HIS A 52 5.46 5.91 -27.20
C HIS A 52 4.63 5.36 -28.38
N ARG A 53 3.81 6.26 -28.95
CA ARG A 53 3.53 6.44 -30.39
C ARG A 53 2.66 7.70 -30.63
N TRP A 54 1.94 8.14 -29.61
CA TRP A 54 1.10 9.36 -29.59
C TRP A 54 1.12 10.00 -28.18
N PHE A 55 2.20 10.73 -27.86
CA PHE A 55 2.54 11.27 -26.52
C PHE A 55 1.34 11.75 -25.69
N ALA A 56 1.14 11.16 -24.51
CA ALA A 56 0.38 11.75 -23.42
C ALA A 56 1.35 12.10 -22.29
N SER A 57 1.31 13.33 -21.79
CA SER A 57 1.92 13.64 -20.51
C SER A 57 0.86 13.73 -19.43
N ALA A 58 1.22 13.30 -18.23
CA ALA A 58 0.40 13.42 -17.05
C ALA A 58 1.20 14.10 -15.94
N GLU A 59 0.57 15.03 -15.24
CA GLU A 59 1.09 15.67 -14.06
C GLU A 59 -0.03 15.75 -13.02
N HIS A 60 0.34 15.60 -11.75
CA HIS A 60 -0.60 15.74 -10.65
C HIS A 60 -1.24 17.13 -10.69
N SER A 61 -2.57 17.18 -10.64
CA SER A 61 -3.29 18.43 -10.41
C SER A 61 -3.29 18.79 -8.92
N VAL A 62 -3.21 17.78 -8.05
CA VAL A 62 -3.11 17.94 -6.59
C VAL A 62 -1.74 17.46 -6.13
N GLN A 63 -0.98 18.35 -5.51
CA GLN A 63 0.33 18.01 -4.96
C GLN A 63 0.21 16.91 -3.90
N SER A 64 1.11 15.93 -3.94
CA SER A 64 1.22 14.89 -2.91
C SER A 64 1.37 15.48 -1.51
N CYS A 65 0.83 14.81 -0.49
CA CYS A 65 0.95 15.27 0.90
C CYS A 65 2.39 15.19 1.44
N ILE A 66 3.26 14.47 0.74
CA ILE A 66 4.70 14.46 0.95
C ILE A 66 5.43 14.72 -0.38
N ASN A 67 6.57 15.38 -0.31
CA ASN A 67 7.42 15.70 -1.47
C ASN A 67 8.67 14.82 -1.56
N HIS A 68 8.99 14.08 -0.49
CA HIS A 68 10.14 13.20 -0.43
C HIS A 68 9.87 12.02 0.51
N LEU A 69 10.36 10.82 0.17
CA LEU A 69 10.16 9.60 0.97
C LEU A 69 10.78 9.67 2.38
N SER A 70 11.72 10.60 2.61
CA SER A 70 12.25 10.85 3.96
C SER A 70 11.27 11.55 4.90
N GLN A 71 10.12 12.01 4.41
CA GLN A 71 9.05 12.57 5.24
C GLN A 71 8.13 11.48 5.81
N LEU A 72 8.30 10.23 5.39
CA LEU A 72 7.68 9.08 6.05
C LEU A 72 8.32 8.86 7.42
N ASP A 73 7.53 8.45 8.40
CA ASP A 73 8.01 8.19 9.77
C ASP A 73 9.15 7.14 9.81
N GLN A 74 9.13 6.22 8.86
CA GLN A 74 10.15 5.18 8.69
C GLN A 74 10.31 4.79 7.21
N GLU A 75 11.50 4.28 6.85
CA GLU A 75 11.70 3.62 5.56
C GLU A 75 10.74 2.42 5.46
N PRO A 76 9.97 2.26 4.37
CA PRO A 76 8.97 1.20 4.25
C PRO A 76 9.63 -0.18 4.22
N ASP A 77 9.00 -1.20 4.79
CA ASP A 77 9.53 -2.57 4.76
C ASP A 77 9.44 -3.18 3.36
N LEU A 78 8.40 -2.80 2.61
CA LEU A 78 8.15 -3.25 1.25
C LEU A 78 7.71 -2.10 0.35
N VAL A 79 8.24 -2.07 -0.87
CA VAL A 79 7.74 -1.23 -1.96
C VAL A 79 7.17 -2.14 -3.03
N ILE A 80 5.91 -1.92 -3.42
CA ILE A 80 5.25 -2.66 -4.49
C ILE A 80 5.17 -1.75 -5.72
N VAL A 81 5.67 -2.25 -6.86
CA VAL A 81 5.51 -1.59 -8.17
C VAL A 81 4.69 -2.49 -9.10
N SER A 82 3.44 -2.12 -9.33
CA SER A 82 2.44 -2.93 -10.01
C SER A 82 2.62 -2.99 -11.53
N GLN A 83 3.22 -1.95 -12.13
CA GLN A 83 3.43 -1.87 -13.58
C GLN A 83 4.61 -0.98 -13.96
N ALA A 84 5.14 -1.17 -15.17
CA ALA A 84 6.34 -0.47 -15.66
C ALA A 84 6.10 0.97 -16.14
N LYS A 85 4.86 1.46 -16.13
CA LYS A 85 4.56 2.82 -16.61
C LYS A 85 5.15 3.87 -15.65
N PRO A 86 5.62 5.03 -16.14
CA PRO A 86 6.33 6.00 -15.29
C PRO A 86 5.50 6.64 -14.17
N ASP A 87 4.18 6.66 -14.31
CA ASP A 87 3.20 7.10 -13.30
C ASP A 87 3.01 6.08 -12.15
N HIS A 88 3.66 4.92 -12.23
CA HIS A 88 3.68 3.90 -11.15
C HIS A 88 5.12 3.51 -10.78
N CYS A 89 5.97 3.31 -11.79
CA CYS A 89 7.39 3.02 -11.68
C CYS A 89 8.20 4.32 -11.84
N HIS A 90 7.94 5.29 -10.96
CA HIS A 90 8.55 6.62 -11.08
C HIS A 90 10.00 6.61 -10.59
N GLU A 91 10.94 6.68 -11.53
CA GLU A 91 12.38 6.61 -11.24
C GLU A 91 12.86 7.68 -10.24
N PRO A 92 12.51 8.99 -10.37
CA PRO A 92 12.93 10.01 -9.41
C PRO A 92 12.45 9.72 -7.98
N THR A 93 11.22 9.24 -7.79
CA THR A 93 10.71 8.89 -6.45
C THR A 93 11.44 7.67 -5.91
N LEU A 94 11.55 6.60 -6.71
CA LEU A 94 12.19 5.36 -6.27
C LEU A 94 13.65 5.61 -5.87
N ARG A 95 14.40 6.43 -6.60
CA ARG A 95 15.80 6.77 -6.28
C ARG A 95 15.98 7.49 -4.93
N GLN A 96 14.91 8.01 -4.32
CA GLN A 96 14.96 8.58 -2.96
C GLN A 96 15.18 7.49 -1.90
N LEU A 97 14.84 6.23 -2.20
CA LEU A 97 15.11 5.10 -1.31
C LEU A 97 16.63 4.84 -1.20
N PRO A 98 17.12 4.49 0.01
CA PRO A 98 18.50 4.11 0.22
C PRO A 98 18.93 2.95 -0.68
N ARG A 99 20.09 3.10 -1.35
CA ARG A 99 20.63 2.11 -2.31
C ARG A 99 20.85 0.72 -1.71
N ASN A 100 21.42 0.69 -0.51
CA ASN A 100 21.94 -0.51 0.15
C ASN A 100 21.25 -0.82 1.48
N SER A 101 20.09 -0.19 1.78
CA SER A 101 19.32 -0.57 2.96
C SER A 101 18.75 -1.97 2.78
N SER A 102 19.05 -2.85 3.74
CA SER A 102 18.49 -4.20 3.83
C SER A 102 17.06 -4.21 4.37
N LYS A 103 16.56 -3.06 4.86
CA LYS A 103 15.22 -2.96 5.45
C LYS A 103 14.14 -3.09 4.38
N THR A 104 14.31 -2.41 3.25
CA THR A 104 13.28 -2.35 2.20
C THR A 104 13.55 -3.33 1.07
N ALA A 105 12.57 -4.16 0.76
CA ALA A 105 12.51 -4.88 -0.52
C ALA A 105 11.66 -4.11 -1.54
N ILE A 106 12.04 -4.16 -2.81
CA ILE A 106 11.24 -3.62 -3.93
C ILE A 106 10.68 -4.81 -4.71
N ALA A 107 9.41 -5.15 -4.45
CA ALA A 107 8.68 -6.17 -5.17
C ALA A 107 7.98 -5.55 -6.38
N ALA A 108 8.34 -5.98 -7.59
CA ALA A 108 7.83 -5.37 -8.82
C ALA A 108 7.35 -6.40 -9.84
N GLU A 109 6.30 -6.05 -10.61
CA GLU A 109 5.88 -6.78 -11.81
C GLU A 109 7.07 -7.00 -12.77
N PRO A 110 7.14 -8.11 -13.54
CA PRO A 110 8.32 -8.43 -14.34
C PRO A 110 8.88 -7.32 -15.23
N LYS A 111 8.05 -6.57 -15.95
CA LYS A 111 8.50 -5.44 -16.77
C LYS A 111 8.96 -4.28 -15.89
N ALA A 112 8.25 -3.97 -14.80
CA ALA A 112 8.63 -2.95 -13.83
C ALA A 112 9.99 -3.27 -13.18
N ALA A 113 10.19 -4.50 -12.71
CA ALA A 113 11.45 -4.96 -12.12
C ALA A 113 12.62 -4.83 -13.11
N LYS A 114 12.39 -5.11 -14.40
CA LYS A 114 13.37 -4.89 -15.47
C LYS A 114 13.67 -3.41 -15.69
N ALA A 115 12.67 -2.53 -15.61
CA ALA A 115 12.87 -1.09 -15.68
C ALA A 115 13.68 -0.57 -14.48
N ILE A 116 13.32 -0.97 -13.26
CA ILE A 116 14.02 -0.57 -12.03
C ILE A 116 15.49 -1.01 -12.04
N ARG A 117 15.78 -2.22 -12.52
CA ARG A 117 17.17 -2.68 -12.70
C ARG A 117 17.98 -1.78 -13.63
N LYS A 118 17.37 -1.20 -14.66
CA LYS A 118 18.05 -0.28 -15.59
C LYS A 118 18.35 1.09 -14.98
N PHE A 119 17.70 1.46 -13.87
CA PHE A 119 18.04 2.70 -13.16
C PHE A 119 19.47 2.67 -12.63
N GLY A 120 20.06 1.48 -12.41
CA GLY A 120 21.44 1.33 -11.95
C GLY A 120 21.69 1.90 -10.54
N HIS A 121 20.63 2.11 -9.75
CA HIS A 121 20.70 2.73 -8.43
C HIS A 121 20.70 1.71 -7.29
N PHE A 122 19.94 0.61 -7.41
CA PHE A 122 19.76 -0.38 -6.36
C PHE A 122 20.65 -1.61 -6.56
N HIS A 123 21.06 -2.22 -5.45
CA HIS A 123 21.65 -3.56 -5.49
C HIS A 123 20.61 -4.58 -6.00
N HIS A 124 21.04 -5.57 -6.77
CA HIS A 124 20.14 -6.52 -7.43
C HIS A 124 19.27 -7.32 -6.44
N THR A 125 19.78 -7.59 -5.24
CA THR A 125 19.04 -8.29 -4.16
C THR A 125 17.90 -7.46 -3.57
N LYS A 126 17.91 -6.12 -3.74
CA LYS A 126 16.83 -5.25 -3.29
C LYS A 126 15.61 -5.33 -4.21
N ILE A 127 15.80 -5.79 -5.47
CA ILE A 127 14.73 -5.84 -6.47
C ILE A 127 14.24 -7.28 -6.61
N VAL A 128 13.06 -7.56 -6.06
CA VAL A 128 12.37 -8.84 -6.15
C VAL A 128 11.36 -8.79 -7.28
N THR A 129 11.41 -9.74 -8.22
CA THR A 129 10.41 -9.82 -9.29
C THR A 129 9.21 -10.63 -8.79
N ILE A 130 8.00 -10.09 -8.90
CA ILE A 130 6.77 -10.80 -8.53
C ILE A 130 6.40 -11.76 -9.67
N PRO A 131 6.45 -13.08 -9.47
CA PRO A 131 6.03 -14.04 -10.49
C PRO A 131 4.50 -13.99 -10.68
N GLU A 132 4.03 -14.33 -11.88
CA GLU A 132 2.60 -14.52 -12.13
C GLU A 132 2.04 -15.65 -11.26
N TYR A 133 0.93 -15.35 -10.60
CA TYR A 133 0.24 -16.27 -9.70
C TYR A 133 -0.17 -17.56 -10.40
N SER A 134 0.14 -18.68 -9.76
CA SER A 134 -0.26 -20.01 -10.16
C SER A 134 -0.48 -20.86 -8.92
N PHE A 135 -1.72 -21.32 -8.71
CA PHE A 135 -2.05 -22.21 -7.59
C PHE A 135 -1.25 -23.53 -7.57
N ARG A 136 -0.66 -23.92 -8.71
CA ARG A 136 0.20 -25.13 -8.83
C ARG A 136 1.64 -24.89 -8.38
N ARG A 137 2.03 -23.63 -8.24
CA ARG A 137 3.40 -23.17 -7.98
C ARG A 137 3.37 -22.29 -6.74
N PRO A 138 3.51 -22.85 -5.53
CA PRO A 138 3.50 -22.08 -4.28
C PRO A 138 4.52 -20.93 -4.28
N GLU A 139 5.63 -21.09 -4.98
CA GLU A 139 6.67 -20.07 -5.21
C GLU A 139 6.21 -18.89 -6.09
N SER A 140 5.03 -18.98 -6.69
CA SER A 140 4.39 -17.86 -7.39
C SER A 140 3.81 -16.78 -6.47
N VAL A 141 3.91 -16.98 -5.16
CA VAL A 141 3.51 -16.02 -4.13
C VAL A 141 4.75 -15.65 -3.33
N LEU A 142 5.12 -14.36 -3.34
CA LEU A 142 6.19 -13.86 -2.48
C LEU A 142 5.71 -13.83 -1.04
N ARG A 143 6.59 -14.20 -0.11
CA ARG A 143 6.29 -14.30 1.33
C ARG A 143 7.35 -13.55 2.12
N PHE A 144 6.90 -12.62 2.94
CA PHE A 144 7.73 -11.78 3.81
C PHE A 144 7.39 -12.15 5.25
N ARG A 145 8.36 -12.73 5.95
CA ARG A 145 8.21 -13.13 7.35
C ARG A 145 8.24 -11.90 8.25
N ILE A 146 7.39 -11.91 9.28
CA ILE A 146 7.40 -10.92 10.36
C ILE A 146 7.71 -11.66 11.64
N GLU A 147 8.72 -11.18 12.38
CA GLU A 147 9.16 -11.87 13.58
C GLU A 147 8.05 -11.95 14.66
N PRO A 148 7.97 -13.06 15.41
CA PRO A 148 7.04 -13.20 16.51
C PRO A 148 7.15 -12.06 17.52
N LEU A 149 6.05 -11.78 18.24
CA LEU A 149 6.04 -10.71 19.24
C LEU A 149 6.78 -11.11 20.53
N ALA A 150 6.92 -12.41 20.78
CA ALA A 150 7.66 -13.02 21.88
C ALA A 150 8.25 -14.38 21.46
N GLU A 151 9.17 -14.92 22.26
CA GLU A 151 9.90 -16.17 21.98
C GLU A 151 8.98 -17.39 21.77
N LYS A 152 7.83 -17.42 22.45
CA LYS A 152 6.80 -18.48 22.31
C LYS A 152 5.71 -18.15 21.29
N GLY A 153 5.86 -17.04 20.57
CA GLY A 153 4.90 -16.56 19.59
C GLY A 153 5.10 -17.20 18.21
N GLU A 154 4.07 -17.08 17.38
CA GLU A 154 4.13 -17.47 15.98
C GLU A 154 4.50 -16.26 15.10
N ALA A 155 5.28 -16.52 14.06
CA ALA A 155 5.67 -15.49 13.12
C ALA A 155 4.47 -15.01 12.29
N GLY A 156 4.45 -13.72 12.00
CA GLY A 156 3.53 -13.12 11.05
C GLY A 156 4.02 -13.32 9.62
N GLU A 157 3.16 -12.98 8.67
CA GLU A 157 3.47 -13.09 7.25
C GLU A 157 2.73 -12.02 6.44
N VAL A 158 3.44 -11.44 5.48
CA VAL A 158 2.85 -10.71 4.35
C VAL A 158 3.07 -11.52 3.08
N THR A 159 2.01 -11.74 2.29
CA THR A 159 2.14 -12.36 0.97
C THR A 159 1.80 -11.40 -0.14
N VAL A 160 2.50 -11.51 -1.28
CA VAL A 160 2.28 -10.69 -2.48
C VAL A 160 2.20 -11.59 -3.70
N ALA A 161 1.13 -11.44 -4.48
CA ALA A 161 0.87 -12.22 -5.69
C ALA A 161 0.48 -11.31 -6.86
N LEU A 162 1.10 -11.52 -8.03
CA LEU A 162 0.69 -10.86 -9.27
C LEU A 162 -0.43 -11.68 -9.93
N VAL A 163 -1.64 -11.13 -9.97
CA VAL A 163 -2.81 -11.76 -10.60
C VAL A 163 -2.94 -11.21 -12.03
N PRO A 164 -2.60 -12.00 -13.07
CA PRO A 164 -2.56 -11.50 -14.43
C PRO A 164 -3.95 -11.32 -15.03
N ALA A 165 -4.20 -10.17 -15.66
CA ALA A 165 -5.41 -9.93 -16.46
C ALA A 165 -5.38 -10.65 -17.81
N ARG A 166 -4.19 -10.84 -18.36
CA ARG A 166 -3.93 -11.31 -19.74
C ARG A 166 -4.46 -10.35 -20.81
N ASP A 167 -4.42 -9.05 -20.52
CA ASP A 167 -4.60 -8.00 -21.52
C ASP A 167 -3.30 -7.78 -22.31
N THR A 168 -3.41 -7.29 -23.54
CA THR A 168 -2.25 -7.04 -24.41
C THR A 168 -1.38 -5.88 -23.92
N ALA A 169 -1.98 -4.90 -23.25
CA ALA A 169 -1.27 -3.76 -22.66
C ALA A 169 -0.48 -4.16 -21.39
N GLY A 170 -0.93 -5.18 -20.65
CA GLY A 170 -0.33 -5.64 -19.40
C GLY A 170 -0.52 -4.65 -18.26
N VAL A 171 -1.58 -3.84 -18.29
CA VAL A 171 -1.84 -2.75 -17.32
C VAL A 171 -3.00 -3.11 -16.39
N HIS A 172 -3.83 -4.07 -16.80
CA HIS A 172 -5.00 -4.53 -16.04
C HIS A 172 -4.64 -5.60 -15.00
N ASN A 173 -3.35 -5.83 -14.73
CA ASN A 173 -2.94 -6.76 -13.69
C ASN A 173 -3.39 -6.26 -12.30
N ALA A 174 -3.59 -7.19 -11.37
CA ALA A 174 -3.84 -6.87 -9.98
C ALA A 174 -2.72 -7.42 -9.09
N ILE A 175 -2.46 -6.73 -7.98
CA ILE A 175 -1.59 -7.23 -6.91
C ILE A 175 -2.49 -7.66 -5.75
N GLY A 176 -2.43 -8.94 -5.42
CA GLY A 176 -3.05 -9.48 -4.22
C GLY A 176 -2.08 -9.46 -3.05
N ILE A 177 -2.49 -8.89 -1.92
CA ILE A 177 -1.69 -8.79 -0.70
C ILE A 177 -2.46 -9.48 0.43
N THR A 178 -1.79 -10.29 1.24
CA THR A 178 -2.37 -10.77 2.50
C THR A 178 -1.47 -10.45 3.67
N PHE A 179 -2.06 -10.20 4.84
CA PHE A 179 -1.33 -10.02 6.08
C PHE A 179 -1.91 -10.89 7.18
N GLN A 180 -1.02 -11.63 7.82
CA GLN A 180 -1.28 -12.38 9.03
C GLN A 180 -0.38 -11.83 10.14
N ALA A 181 -0.98 -11.28 11.19
CA ALA A 181 -0.23 -10.72 12.30
C ALA A 181 0.65 -11.76 13.03
N PRO A 182 1.86 -11.37 13.50
CA PRO A 182 2.63 -12.16 14.45
C PRO A 182 1.90 -12.22 15.80
N THR A 183 2.20 -13.23 16.61
CA THR A 183 1.54 -13.43 17.92
C THR A 183 2.57 -13.41 19.05
N ALA A 184 2.11 -13.13 20.28
CA ALA A 184 2.93 -13.19 21.50
C ALA A 184 2.92 -14.58 22.17
N GLY A 185 1.94 -15.42 21.82
CA GLY A 185 1.83 -16.78 22.32
C GLY A 185 1.38 -17.75 21.23
N PRO A 186 1.33 -19.06 21.56
CA PRO A 186 0.90 -20.09 20.62
C PRO A 186 -0.57 -19.89 20.25
N CYS A 187 -0.89 -20.08 18.97
CA CYS A 187 -2.24 -19.99 18.44
C CYS A 187 -2.67 -21.30 17.78
N SER A 188 -3.95 -21.66 17.93
CA SER A 188 -4.50 -22.90 17.39
C SER A 188 -4.99 -22.66 15.96
N GLY A 189 -4.71 -23.60 15.05
CA GLY A 189 -5.27 -23.60 13.69
C GLY A 189 -4.40 -23.00 12.57
N SER A 190 -3.08 -22.83 12.76
CA SER A 190 -2.21 -22.38 11.67
C SER A 190 -1.64 -23.57 10.88
N LEU A 191 -1.99 -23.68 9.59
CA LEU A 191 -1.13 -24.31 8.60
C LEU A 191 0.07 -23.38 8.40
N SER A 192 1.06 -23.49 9.29
CA SER A 192 2.36 -22.86 9.09
C SER A 192 2.92 -23.36 7.76
N THR A 193 2.96 -22.47 6.77
CA THR A 193 3.63 -22.71 5.48
C THR A 193 5.11 -22.31 5.56
N ALA A 194 5.60 -21.99 6.76
CA ALA A 194 7.00 -21.70 7.05
C ALA A 194 7.81 -23.00 7.02
N ASN A 195 8.07 -23.53 5.83
CA ASN A 195 9.15 -24.45 5.50
C ASN A 195 9.38 -24.46 3.98
N ILE A 196 9.66 -23.29 3.39
CA ILE A 196 10.20 -23.12 2.03
C ILE A 196 11.23 -21.98 2.12
N PRO A 197 12.40 -22.06 1.46
CA PRO A 197 13.58 -21.28 1.83
C PRO A 197 13.32 -19.78 1.87
N LEU A 198 13.73 -19.16 2.97
CA LEU A 198 13.82 -17.73 3.17
C LEU A 198 14.66 -17.13 2.03
N LEU A 199 14.27 -15.96 1.49
CA LEU A 199 15.30 -15.07 0.96
C LEU A 199 16.07 -14.58 2.18
N ASP A 200 17.11 -15.32 2.57
CA ASP A 200 18.00 -14.93 3.67
C ASP A 200 18.55 -13.53 3.37
N HIS A 201 18.34 -12.61 4.30
CA HIS A 201 19.15 -11.40 4.37
C HIS A 201 20.62 -11.82 4.46
N PRO A 202 21.55 -11.18 3.70
CA PRO A 202 22.95 -11.55 3.76
C PRO A 202 23.52 -11.21 5.13
N THR A 203 23.55 -12.19 6.02
CA THR A 203 24.43 -12.20 7.17
C THR A 203 25.86 -12.35 6.67
N ARG A 204 26.69 -11.44 7.19
CA ARG A 204 28.12 -11.25 6.94
C ARG A 204 28.92 -12.55 7.08
N GLU A 205 29.18 -13.23 5.98
CA GLU A 205 30.30 -14.18 5.93
C GLU A 205 31.61 -13.40 5.87
N LYS A 206 32.46 -13.64 6.88
CA LYS A 206 33.82 -13.14 6.94
C LYS A 206 34.65 -13.96 5.95
N PHE A 207 35.19 -13.31 4.93
CA PHE A 207 36.22 -13.91 4.06
C PHE A 207 37.47 -14.29 4.86
N PRO A 208 38.10 -15.45 4.58
CA PRO A 208 39.53 -15.64 4.84
C PRO A 208 40.38 -15.04 3.68
N PRO A 209 41.64 -14.64 3.94
CA PRO A 209 42.44 -13.90 2.97
C PRO A 209 43.30 -14.79 2.04
N VAL A 210 43.44 -14.31 0.79
CA VAL A 210 44.59 -14.45 -0.15
C VAL A 210 44.81 -15.85 -0.75
N VAL A 211 44.99 -16.03 -2.08
CA VAL A 211 46.19 -15.90 -2.96
C VAL A 211 45.62 -15.98 -4.41
N GLY A 212 45.97 -15.22 -5.45
CA GLY A 212 47.20 -14.54 -5.85
C GLY A 212 47.80 -15.19 -7.11
N LEU A 213 47.23 -14.99 -8.30
CA LEU A 213 47.84 -15.22 -9.65
C LEU A 213 47.07 -14.33 -10.65
N SER A 214 47.53 -13.11 -10.95
CA SER A 214 48.47 -12.74 -12.03
C SER A 214 48.06 -13.27 -13.41
N GLU A 215 47.46 -12.41 -14.24
CA GLU A 215 47.80 -12.25 -15.67
C GLU A 215 47.11 -11.00 -16.27
N GLN A 216 47.92 -10.10 -16.81
CA GLN A 216 47.58 -9.03 -17.77
C GLN A 216 48.54 -9.22 -18.97
N PRO A 217 48.37 -8.52 -20.11
CA PRO A 217 47.18 -8.36 -20.95
C PRO A 217 47.53 -8.72 -22.43
N LYS A 218 46.55 -8.76 -23.34
CA LYS A 218 46.84 -8.66 -24.78
C LYS A 218 46.14 -7.45 -25.36
N GLU A 219 46.97 -6.50 -25.76
CA GLU A 219 46.68 -5.43 -26.71
C GLU A 219 46.36 -6.05 -28.08
N ASP A 220 45.35 -5.53 -28.74
CA ASP A 220 45.37 -5.37 -30.19
C ASP A 220 44.77 -4.00 -30.51
N GLY A 221 45.63 -3.10 -30.95
CA GLY A 221 45.25 -1.79 -31.45
C GLY A 221 44.83 -1.89 -32.91
N GLN A 222 43.76 -1.19 -33.26
CA GLN A 222 43.69 -0.56 -34.58
C GLN A 222 43.05 0.82 -34.49
N HIS A 223 43.80 1.73 -35.07
CA HIS A 223 43.71 3.17 -35.00
C HIS A 223 43.01 3.64 -36.30
N VAL A 224 41.83 4.27 -36.22
CA VAL A 224 41.39 5.18 -37.29
C VAL A 224 40.81 6.45 -36.68
N ARG A 225 41.28 7.53 -37.28
CA ARG A 225 41.25 8.94 -36.94
C ARG A 225 39.87 9.61 -37.07
N SER A 226 39.55 10.42 -36.05
CA SER A 226 39.04 11.80 -36.06
C SER A 226 37.87 12.20 -36.98
N ALA A 227 36.82 12.76 -36.37
CA ALA A 227 36.31 14.07 -36.76
C ALA A 227 35.57 14.73 -35.58
N SER A 228 36.12 15.87 -35.16
CA SER A 228 35.50 16.91 -34.38
C SER A 228 34.43 17.63 -35.20
N THR A 229 33.24 17.85 -34.64
CA THR A 229 32.41 19.00 -35.00
C THR A 229 31.57 19.43 -33.81
N SER A 230 31.89 20.61 -33.32
CA SER A 230 31.10 21.46 -32.45
C SER A 230 29.83 21.96 -33.15
N SER A 231 28.71 22.02 -32.44
CA SER A 231 27.77 23.14 -32.56
C SER A 231 26.75 23.11 -31.41
N GLN A 232 26.96 24.00 -30.43
CA GLN A 232 25.84 24.66 -29.76
C GLN A 232 25.13 25.58 -30.78
N PRO A 233 23.84 25.89 -30.58
CA PRO A 233 23.54 27.16 -29.91
C PRO A 233 22.36 27.08 -28.93
N ASN A 234 22.55 27.68 -27.75
CA ASN A 234 21.51 28.38 -26.99
C ASN A 234 21.47 29.83 -27.55
N PRO A 235 20.35 30.60 -27.48
CA PRO A 235 19.81 31.02 -26.19
C PRO A 235 18.29 31.23 -26.10
N ASN A 236 17.83 31.31 -24.84
CA ASN A 236 16.57 31.88 -24.35
C ASN A 236 16.19 33.21 -25.06
N PRO A 237 14.88 33.50 -25.08
CA PRO A 237 14.45 34.76 -24.48
C PRO A 237 13.14 34.67 -23.67
N GLU A 238 13.19 35.15 -22.44
CA GLU A 238 12.10 35.84 -21.72
C GLU A 238 12.63 37.25 -21.37
N PRO A 239 11.82 38.27 -20.95
CA PRO A 239 10.39 38.24 -20.61
C PRO A 239 9.57 39.37 -21.26
N LYS A 240 8.24 39.26 -21.28
CA LYS A 240 7.34 40.43 -21.43
C LYS A 240 6.23 40.41 -20.38
N GLN A 241 6.32 41.39 -19.49
CA GLN A 241 5.32 41.82 -18.51
C GLN A 241 4.12 42.49 -19.19
N SER A 242 2.92 42.22 -18.67
CA SER A 242 1.66 43.00 -18.75
C SER A 242 0.51 42.01 -18.46
N ARG A 243 -0.48 42.21 -17.59
CA ARG A 243 -1.00 43.38 -16.89
C ARG A 243 -1.91 42.88 -15.76
N ASN A 244 -1.83 43.57 -14.64
CA ASN A 244 -2.77 43.73 -13.55
C ASN A 244 -4.23 43.29 -13.81
N PHE A 245 -4.75 42.41 -12.94
CA PHE A 245 -6.11 42.57 -12.42
C PHE A 245 -6.10 42.50 -10.90
N ARG A 246 -6.38 43.66 -10.30
CA ARG A 246 -6.79 43.83 -8.92
C ARG A 246 -8.25 43.37 -8.79
N SER A 247 -8.56 42.62 -7.75
CA SER A 247 -9.82 42.82 -7.03
C SER A 247 -9.59 42.59 -5.54
N SER A 248 -9.48 43.72 -4.85
CA SER A 248 -9.62 43.86 -3.41
C SER A 248 -11.11 43.86 -3.08
N ILE A 249 -11.57 42.97 -2.22
CA ILE A 249 -12.82 43.17 -1.48
C ILE A 249 -12.51 42.96 0.00
N THR A 250 -12.40 44.09 0.69
CA THR A 250 -12.46 44.20 2.14
C THR A 250 -13.73 44.95 2.52
N SER A 251 -14.19 44.69 3.74
CA SER A 251 -15.23 45.39 4.54
C SER A 251 -16.67 44.90 4.32
N LYS A 252 -17.53 44.76 5.34
CA LYS A 252 -17.48 44.99 6.80
C LYS A 252 -18.76 44.39 7.41
N LEU A 253 -18.61 43.74 8.56
CA LEU A 253 -19.45 43.76 9.77
C LEU A 253 -20.97 44.02 9.69
N THR A 254 -21.76 43.12 10.28
CA THR A 254 -22.78 43.50 11.28
C THR A 254 -22.95 42.45 12.38
N LEU A 255 -22.87 42.98 13.59
CA LEU A 255 -23.12 42.40 14.91
C LEU A 255 -24.61 42.05 15.08
N SER A 256 -24.93 40.92 15.71
CA SER A 256 -26.09 40.90 16.61
C SER A 256 -25.80 40.02 17.82
N SER A 257 -26.10 40.63 18.96
CA SER A 257 -25.82 40.23 20.32
C SER A 257 -27.10 39.69 20.94
N ARG A 258 -27.03 38.58 21.69
CA ARG A 258 -27.78 38.50 22.95
C ARG A 258 -27.14 37.55 23.96
N ARG A 259 -26.95 38.11 25.15
CA ARG A 259 -26.38 37.54 26.37
C ARG A 259 -27.47 36.90 27.25
N HIS A 260 -27.04 36.06 28.19
CA HIS A 260 -27.33 36.04 29.65
C HIS A 260 -27.42 34.59 30.20
N PRO A 261 -27.21 34.33 31.51
CA PRO A 261 -25.98 34.55 32.28
C PRO A 261 -25.60 33.35 33.20
N CYS A 262 -24.48 33.52 33.90
CA CYS A 262 -23.78 32.67 34.86
C CYS A 262 -24.61 32.26 36.11
N ASN A 263 -24.26 31.13 36.75
CA ASN A 263 -23.84 31.10 38.17
C ASN A 263 -23.40 29.70 38.63
N SER A 264 -22.22 29.63 39.25
CA SER A 264 -21.79 28.59 40.21
C SER A 264 -22.30 28.95 41.62
N PRO A 265 -22.28 28.01 42.59
CA PRO A 265 -21.28 28.16 43.65
C PRO A 265 -20.75 26.84 44.28
N SER A 266 -19.72 27.08 45.09
CA SER A 266 -18.75 26.26 45.83
C SER A 266 -19.25 25.45 47.04
N SER A 267 -18.41 24.48 47.44
CA SER A 267 -18.43 23.61 48.65
C SER A 267 -18.47 24.35 50.00
N PRO A 268 -18.72 23.63 51.12
CA PRO A 268 -17.62 23.14 51.98
C PRO A 268 -17.85 21.75 52.64
N GLY A 269 -16.81 21.18 53.27
CA GLY A 269 -16.76 19.83 53.88
C GLY A 269 -17.22 19.71 55.36
N PRO A 270 -16.55 18.90 56.22
CA PRO A 270 -16.99 17.55 56.64
C PRO A 270 -17.15 17.40 58.17
N GLN A 271 -17.93 16.43 58.70
CA GLN A 271 -17.81 15.89 60.08
C GLN A 271 -18.39 14.47 60.28
N ASP A 272 -17.85 13.82 61.31
CA ASP A 272 -17.87 12.43 61.79
C ASP A 272 -19.21 11.87 62.34
N ALA A 273 -19.32 10.52 62.45
CA ALA A 273 -19.54 9.80 63.73
C ALA A 273 -20.06 8.33 63.62
N ILE A 274 -19.25 7.41 64.16
CA ILE A 274 -19.55 6.34 65.16
C ILE A 274 -20.24 4.98 64.76
N THR A 275 -19.53 3.92 65.16
CA THR A 275 -19.69 2.43 65.23
C THR A 275 -20.85 1.91 66.14
N PRO A 276 -21.18 0.58 66.31
CA PRO A 276 -20.33 -0.59 66.68
C PRO A 276 -20.59 -1.90 65.86
N GLU A 277 -19.56 -2.69 65.52
CA GLU A 277 -18.97 -3.87 66.20
C GLU A 277 -19.82 -5.15 66.37
N SER A 278 -19.36 -6.25 65.77
CA SER A 278 -19.51 -7.64 66.24
C SER A 278 -18.39 -8.54 65.65
N THR A 279 -17.52 -9.01 66.55
CA THR A 279 -16.63 -10.21 66.57
C THR A 279 -17.11 -11.43 65.74
N SER A 280 -16.33 -12.43 65.31
CA SER A 280 -14.90 -12.79 65.28
C SER A 280 -14.82 -14.14 64.52
N LEU A 281 -13.72 -14.45 63.82
CA LEU A 281 -12.93 -15.69 63.98
C LEU A 281 -11.91 -15.81 62.85
N ALA A 282 -10.67 -16.05 63.25
CA ALA A 282 -9.48 -16.14 62.41
C ALA A 282 -9.40 -17.46 61.63
N SER A 283 -8.79 -17.40 60.45
CA SER A 283 -8.03 -18.51 59.86
C SER A 283 -6.94 -17.93 58.95
N ALA A 284 -5.68 -18.22 59.25
CA ALA A 284 -4.51 -17.87 58.45
C ALA A 284 -4.07 -19.09 57.60
N PRO A 285 -3.03 -18.96 56.75
CA PRO A 285 -3.16 -18.74 55.32
C PRO A 285 -2.86 -20.01 54.51
N SER A 286 -3.68 -20.31 53.50
CA SER A 286 -3.30 -21.27 52.46
C SER A 286 -2.44 -20.55 51.43
N THR A 287 -1.17 -20.92 51.39
CA THR A 287 -0.23 -20.64 50.30
C THR A 287 -0.83 -21.09 48.97
N SER A 288 -1.45 -20.18 48.23
CA SER A 288 -1.71 -20.38 46.80
C SER A 288 -0.42 -20.12 46.04
N PHE A 289 0.16 -21.19 45.52
CA PHE A 289 1.11 -21.10 44.42
C PHE A 289 0.45 -20.29 43.29
N PRO A 290 1.16 -19.39 42.60
CA PRO A 290 0.60 -18.75 41.42
C PRO A 290 0.34 -19.84 40.39
N GLU A 291 -0.94 -20.11 40.20
CA GLU A 291 -1.46 -21.01 39.17
C GLU A 291 -0.82 -20.58 37.85
N SER A 292 0.01 -21.46 37.31
CA SER A 292 0.67 -21.30 36.03
C SER A 292 -0.39 -20.87 35.03
N GLN A 293 -0.32 -19.63 34.56
CA GLN A 293 -1.23 -19.10 33.55
C GLN A 293 -1.08 -20.00 32.32
N HIS A 294 -1.96 -21.00 32.22
CA HIS A 294 -2.11 -21.83 31.06
C HIS A 294 -2.56 -20.87 29.96
N LEU A 295 -1.60 -20.39 29.15
CA LEU A 295 -1.87 -19.62 27.94
C LEU A 295 -2.81 -20.46 27.08
N THR A 296 -4.11 -20.19 27.20
CA THR A 296 -5.12 -20.87 26.40
C THR A 296 -4.89 -20.46 24.96
N CYS A 297 -4.72 -21.46 24.11
CA CYS A 297 -4.36 -21.30 22.71
C CYS A 297 -5.47 -20.52 21.98
N ARG A 298 -5.26 -19.23 21.71
CA ARG A 298 -6.26 -18.39 21.05
C ARG A 298 -6.36 -18.75 19.57
N PRO A 299 -7.58 -18.80 18.98
CA PRO A 299 -7.72 -18.96 17.54
C PRO A 299 -7.12 -17.74 16.83
N ARG A 300 -6.33 -17.99 15.78
CA ARG A 300 -5.66 -16.92 15.04
C ARG A 300 -6.68 -16.09 14.26
N ALA A 301 -6.57 -14.75 14.33
CA ALA A 301 -7.43 -13.85 13.57
C ALA A 301 -7.29 -14.10 12.05
N ALA A 302 -8.40 -14.04 11.31
CA ALA A 302 -8.42 -14.27 9.87
C ALA A 302 -7.59 -13.22 9.12
N PRO A 303 -6.71 -13.60 8.16
CA PRO A 303 -5.80 -12.66 7.50
C PRO A 303 -6.51 -11.48 6.86
N ILE A 304 -5.88 -10.30 6.94
CA ILE A 304 -6.25 -9.15 6.11
C ILE A 304 -5.93 -9.49 4.66
N SER A 305 -6.84 -9.19 3.74
CA SER A 305 -6.68 -9.44 2.31
C SER A 305 -6.99 -8.18 1.50
N ILE A 306 -6.05 -7.78 0.66
CA ILE A 306 -6.11 -6.56 -0.15
C ILE A 306 -5.97 -6.97 -1.62
N LEU A 307 -6.82 -6.41 -2.48
CA LEU A 307 -6.66 -6.51 -3.93
C LEU A 307 -6.44 -5.10 -4.49
N TYR A 308 -5.24 -4.85 -4.98
CA TYR A 308 -4.88 -3.60 -5.64
C TYR A 308 -4.98 -3.76 -7.16
N SER A 309 -5.90 -3.05 -7.79
CA SER A 309 -6.20 -3.12 -9.23
C SER A 309 -6.58 -1.74 -9.78
N PRO A 310 -5.63 -0.79 -9.89
CA PRO A 310 -5.92 0.60 -10.26
C PRO A 310 -6.56 0.74 -11.66
N HIS A 311 -6.20 -0.13 -12.62
CA HIS A 311 -6.79 -0.14 -13.96
C HIS A 311 -7.94 -1.14 -14.10
N GLY A 312 -8.18 -1.94 -13.07
CA GLY A 312 -9.12 -3.06 -13.05
C GLY A 312 -8.58 -4.36 -13.62
N VAL A 313 -9.13 -5.47 -13.12
CA VAL A 313 -8.79 -6.84 -13.53
C VAL A 313 -10.06 -7.56 -14.00
N PRO A 314 -10.06 -8.18 -15.19
CA PRO A 314 -11.23 -8.90 -15.67
C PRO A 314 -11.48 -10.14 -14.82
N SER A 315 -12.76 -10.53 -14.71
CA SER A 315 -13.13 -11.81 -14.13
C SER A 315 -12.61 -12.95 -15.01
N ASN A 316 -11.46 -13.51 -14.65
CA ASN A 316 -10.79 -14.57 -15.38
C ASN A 316 -10.38 -15.73 -14.46
N SER A 317 -9.94 -16.83 -15.07
CA SER A 317 -9.53 -18.02 -14.32
C SER A 317 -8.35 -17.80 -13.36
N SER A 318 -7.49 -16.80 -13.61
CA SER A 318 -6.37 -16.48 -12.72
C SER A 318 -6.87 -15.84 -11.44
N LEU A 319 -7.79 -14.87 -11.55
CA LEU A 319 -8.45 -14.25 -10.43
C LEU A 319 -9.29 -15.27 -9.65
N ASP A 320 -10.08 -16.11 -10.33
CA ASP A 320 -10.89 -17.15 -9.68
C ASP A 320 -10.05 -18.13 -8.87
N ARG A 321 -8.89 -18.53 -9.41
CA ARG A 321 -7.96 -19.42 -8.71
C ARG A 321 -7.32 -18.71 -7.53
N TYR A 322 -6.92 -17.45 -7.69
CA TYR A 322 -6.35 -16.67 -6.60
C TYR A 322 -7.34 -16.53 -5.44
N THR A 323 -8.59 -16.15 -5.75
CA THR A 323 -9.61 -15.91 -4.73
C THR A 323 -10.02 -17.21 -4.03
N SER A 324 -10.24 -18.29 -4.78
CA SER A 324 -10.72 -19.56 -4.21
C SER A 324 -9.62 -20.40 -3.56
N LYS A 325 -8.37 -20.36 -4.06
CA LYS A 325 -7.27 -21.20 -3.57
C LYS A 325 -6.31 -20.49 -2.62
N HIS A 326 -6.13 -19.17 -2.75
CA HIS A 326 -5.26 -18.39 -1.86
C HIS A 326 -6.07 -17.65 -0.79
N LEU A 327 -7.10 -16.90 -1.21
CA LEU A 327 -7.90 -16.09 -0.27
C LEU A 327 -9.02 -16.88 0.43
N HIS A 328 -9.37 -18.06 -0.09
CA HIS A 328 -10.51 -18.87 0.37
C HIS A 328 -11.85 -18.12 0.34
N ILE A 329 -12.01 -17.28 -0.68
CA ILE A 329 -13.25 -16.57 -1.01
C ILE A 329 -13.98 -17.41 -2.05
N TYR A 330 -15.13 -17.98 -1.66
CA TYR A 330 -15.98 -18.77 -2.53
C TYR A 330 -17.27 -18.01 -2.81
N THR A 331 -17.45 -17.57 -4.05
CA THR A 331 -18.59 -16.72 -4.48
C THR A 331 -19.95 -17.33 -4.16
N ASN A 332 -20.03 -18.66 -4.10
CA ASN A 332 -21.29 -19.40 -3.89
C ASN A 332 -21.52 -19.78 -2.42
N ASN A 333 -20.61 -19.40 -1.51
CA ASN A 333 -20.74 -19.70 -0.09
C ASN A 333 -20.74 -18.40 0.71
N PRO A 334 -21.91 -17.92 1.21
CA PRO A 334 -22.03 -16.67 1.97
C PRO A 334 -21.18 -16.67 3.25
N ASP A 335 -20.85 -17.83 3.81
CA ASP A 335 -20.06 -17.98 5.03
C ASP A 335 -18.54 -18.03 4.77
N SER A 336 -18.11 -18.07 3.50
CA SER A 336 -16.69 -18.01 3.16
C SER A 336 -16.12 -16.60 3.37
N ARG A 337 -14.78 -16.48 3.32
CA ARG A 337 -14.10 -15.21 3.62
C ARG A 337 -14.50 -14.09 2.66
N ALA A 338 -14.51 -12.87 3.18
CA ALA A 338 -14.69 -11.64 2.41
C ALA A 338 -13.32 -10.99 2.17
N LEU A 339 -13.17 -10.27 1.05
CA LEU A 339 -12.01 -9.42 0.82
C LEU A 339 -12.03 -8.25 1.82
N THR A 340 -10.92 -7.98 2.49
CA THR A 340 -10.85 -6.87 3.44
C THR A 340 -10.90 -5.54 2.70
N LEU A 341 -10.04 -5.33 1.70
CA LEU A 341 -9.92 -4.07 0.98
C LEU A 341 -9.76 -4.29 -0.52
N LEU A 342 -10.60 -3.61 -1.31
CA LEU A 342 -10.39 -3.40 -2.74
C LEU A 342 -9.83 -1.99 -2.95
N ILE A 343 -8.71 -1.87 -3.65
CA ILE A 343 -8.19 -0.59 -4.13
C ILE A 343 -8.32 -0.61 -5.65
N HIS A 344 -9.27 0.14 -6.21
CA HIS A 344 -9.66 0.07 -7.61
C HIS A 344 -10.31 1.39 -8.03
N SER A 345 -10.07 1.84 -9.26
CA SER A 345 -10.61 3.10 -9.81
C SER A 345 -12.13 3.19 -9.78
N PHE A 346 -12.63 4.35 -9.39
CA PHE A 346 -14.04 4.71 -9.61
C PHE A 346 -14.26 5.14 -11.06
N ASP A 347 -13.34 5.95 -11.57
CA ASP A 347 -13.41 6.54 -12.90
C ASP A 347 -13.06 5.52 -13.97
N ARG A 348 -13.82 5.56 -15.06
CA ARG A 348 -13.54 4.75 -16.25
C ARG A 348 -12.90 5.63 -17.30
N VAL A 349 -11.75 5.19 -17.82
CA VAL A 349 -11.04 5.91 -18.88
C VAL A 349 -10.91 5.01 -20.09
N GLN A 350 -11.40 5.51 -21.22
CA GLN A 350 -11.41 4.78 -22.49
C GLN A 350 -10.79 5.60 -23.60
N SER A 351 -10.09 4.91 -24.50
CA SER A 351 -9.68 5.41 -25.80
C SER A 351 -10.44 4.66 -26.91
N PRO A 352 -10.49 5.18 -28.14
CA PRO A 352 -10.96 4.44 -29.29
C PRO A 352 -10.29 3.06 -29.37
N TRP A 353 -11.04 2.04 -29.81
CA TRP A 353 -10.58 0.65 -29.83
C TRP A 353 -9.25 0.45 -30.60
N TYR A 354 -9.02 1.24 -31.65
CA TYR A 354 -7.80 1.21 -32.46
C TYR A 354 -6.59 1.89 -31.78
N LEU A 355 -6.79 2.60 -30.66
CA LEU A 355 -5.75 3.22 -29.84
C LEU A 355 -5.49 2.47 -28.51
N GLY A 356 -6.15 1.33 -28.29
CA GLY A 356 -5.96 0.50 -27.09
C GLY A 356 -7.25 0.21 -26.33
N GLY A 357 -8.35 0.91 -26.63
CA GLY A 357 -9.65 0.64 -26.02
C GLY A 357 -9.71 1.04 -24.54
N ASN A 358 -10.14 0.11 -23.69
CA ASN A 358 -10.26 0.33 -22.25
C ASN A 358 -8.89 0.53 -21.61
N ILE A 359 -8.68 1.67 -20.94
CA ILE A 359 -7.44 1.98 -20.23
C ILE A 359 -7.62 1.72 -18.74
N ILE A 360 -8.75 2.18 -18.19
CA ILE A 360 -9.13 2.03 -16.78
C ILE A 360 -10.57 1.57 -16.77
N ALA A 361 -10.83 0.41 -16.16
CA ALA A 361 -12.16 -0.17 -16.11
C ALA A 361 -13.15 0.65 -15.28
N GLY A 362 -12.68 1.32 -14.23
CA GLY A 362 -13.54 2.07 -13.30
C GLY A 362 -14.55 1.19 -12.58
N ALA A 363 -15.50 1.82 -11.89
CA ALA A 363 -16.54 1.14 -11.13
C ALA A 363 -17.50 0.38 -12.07
N ASN A 364 -17.96 1.03 -13.14
CA ASN A 364 -18.94 0.47 -14.07
C ASN A 364 -18.35 -0.52 -15.08
N GLY A 365 -17.06 -0.45 -15.40
CA GLY A 365 -16.41 -1.39 -16.31
C GLY A 365 -15.85 -2.66 -15.65
N GLY A 366 -16.07 -2.84 -14.34
CA GLY A 366 -15.70 -4.09 -13.66
C GLY A 366 -15.57 -3.99 -12.14
N GLY A 367 -15.32 -2.79 -11.59
CA GLY A 367 -15.12 -2.60 -10.15
C GLY A 367 -16.30 -3.05 -9.30
N VAL A 368 -17.54 -2.68 -9.65
CA VAL A 368 -18.74 -3.10 -8.92
C VAL A 368 -18.93 -4.62 -8.98
N ALA A 369 -18.70 -5.24 -10.14
CA ALA A 369 -18.80 -6.69 -10.29
C ALA A 369 -17.73 -7.40 -9.45
N LEU A 370 -16.53 -6.85 -9.40
CA LEU A 370 -15.42 -7.35 -8.60
C LEU A 370 -15.70 -7.23 -7.10
N ALA A 371 -16.13 -6.06 -6.63
CA ALA A 371 -16.51 -5.81 -5.23
C ALA A 371 -17.61 -6.78 -4.77
N LYS A 372 -18.64 -7.00 -5.60
CA LYS A 372 -19.70 -7.97 -5.31
C LYS A 372 -19.17 -9.41 -5.23
N LYS A 373 -18.41 -9.82 -6.25
CA LYS A 373 -17.84 -11.16 -6.35
C LYS A 373 -16.96 -11.50 -5.15
N LEU A 374 -16.16 -10.54 -4.68
CA LEU A 374 -15.24 -10.71 -3.58
C LEU A 374 -15.85 -10.40 -2.21
N ARG A 375 -17.10 -9.90 -2.19
CA ARG A 375 -17.76 -9.31 -1.03
C ARG A 375 -16.83 -8.35 -0.29
N ALA A 376 -16.25 -7.42 -1.03
CA ALA A 376 -15.28 -6.48 -0.48
C ALA A 376 -15.92 -5.70 0.68
N LYS A 377 -15.31 -5.76 1.86
CA LYS A 377 -15.75 -5.01 3.04
C LYS A 377 -15.52 -3.50 2.83
N PHE A 378 -14.37 -3.15 2.26
CA PHE A 378 -13.98 -1.77 1.96
C PHE A 378 -13.54 -1.62 0.50
N TRP A 379 -13.82 -0.46 -0.09
CA TRP A 379 -13.34 -0.09 -1.41
C TRP A 379 -12.83 1.36 -1.41
N VAL A 380 -11.53 1.53 -1.68
CA VAL A 380 -10.87 2.82 -1.85
C VAL A 380 -10.58 3.09 -3.34
N GLY A 381 -10.84 4.32 -3.78
CA GLY A 381 -10.55 4.78 -5.14
C GLY A 381 -9.05 4.79 -5.44
N ALA A 382 -8.68 4.65 -6.72
CA ALA A 382 -7.30 4.74 -7.17
C ALA A 382 -7.27 5.15 -8.63
N HIS A 383 -6.34 6.03 -9.00
CA HIS A 383 -6.27 6.60 -10.34
C HIS A 383 -7.50 7.45 -10.71
N ASP A 384 -8.14 8.05 -9.70
CA ASP A 384 -9.31 8.91 -9.88
C ASP A 384 -8.93 10.41 -9.96
N GLU A 385 -7.63 10.74 -9.93
CA GLU A 385 -7.14 12.11 -10.11
C GLU A 385 -7.45 12.64 -11.51
N GLU A 386 -8.01 13.85 -11.58
CA GLU A 386 -8.01 14.64 -12.80
C GLU A 386 -6.59 15.16 -13.09
N LYS A 387 -5.80 14.40 -13.85
CA LYS A 387 -4.43 14.80 -14.19
C LYS A 387 -4.42 15.94 -15.20
N VAL A 388 -3.49 16.89 -15.03
CA VAL A 388 -3.19 17.86 -16.08
C VAL A 388 -2.54 17.09 -17.22
N SER A 389 -3.33 16.87 -18.27
CA SER A 389 -2.93 16.02 -19.38
C SER A 389 -2.74 16.83 -20.65
N GLY A 390 -1.69 16.49 -21.40
CA GLY A 390 -1.33 17.18 -22.63
C GLY A 390 -0.93 16.18 -23.71
N GLY A 391 -1.19 16.53 -24.96
CA GLY A 391 -0.87 15.71 -26.12
C GLY A 391 -2.08 15.35 -26.97
N VAL A 392 -1.82 14.86 -28.19
CA VAL A 392 -2.86 14.63 -29.21
C VAL A 392 -3.86 13.57 -28.79
N ILE A 393 -3.43 12.57 -28.02
CA ILE A 393 -4.29 11.44 -27.64
C ILE A 393 -5.30 11.78 -26.54
N VAL A 394 -5.02 12.79 -25.71
CA VAL A 394 -5.90 13.24 -24.62
C VAL A 394 -7.27 13.66 -25.17
N ASN A 395 -7.29 14.27 -26.36
CA ASN A 395 -8.53 14.69 -27.04
C ASN A 395 -9.43 13.51 -27.44
N PHE A 396 -8.90 12.29 -27.45
CA PHE A 396 -9.66 11.07 -27.77
C PHE A 396 -10.01 10.26 -26.52
N LEU A 397 -9.59 10.70 -25.33
CA LEU A 397 -9.93 10.02 -24.09
C LEU A 397 -11.34 10.40 -23.65
N LYS A 398 -12.14 9.40 -23.31
CA LYS A 398 -13.43 9.56 -22.65
C LYS A 398 -13.28 9.11 -21.20
N THR A 399 -13.52 10.03 -20.28
CA THR A 399 -13.57 9.76 -18.84
C THR A 399 -15.02 9.76 -18.38
N GLU A 400 -15.45 8.67 -17.75
CA GLU A 400 -16.76 8.55 -17.10
C GLU A 400 -16.50 8.53 -15.59
N ARG A 401 -17.03 9.54 -14.88
CA ARG A 401 -16.85 9.67 -13.43
C ARG A 401 -18.02 9.09 -12.67
N GLU A 402 -17.72 8.42 -11.56
CA GLU A 402 -18.72 7.77 -10.73
C GLU A 402 -18.65 8.30 -9.29
N MET A 403 -19.80 8.65 -8.73
CA MET A 403 -19.90 9.15 -7.36
C MET A 403 -19.88 7.98 -6.36
N VAL A 404 -19.26 8.19 -5.20
CA VAL A 404 -19.16 7.19 -4.12
C VAL A 404 -20.53 6.66 -3.70
N GLU A 405 -21.54 7.52 -3.61
CA GLU A 405 -22.92 7.14 -3.23
C GLU A 405 -23.56 6.21 -4.26
N ASP A 406 -23.24 6.42 -5.53
CA ASP A 406 -23.76 5.63 -6.64
C ASP A 406 -23.11 4.26 -6.67
N ILE A 407 -21.79 4.20 -6.48
CA ILE A 407 -21.03 2.96 -6.35
C ILE A 407 -21.54 2.15 -5.15
N THR A 408 -21.68 2.79 -3.98
CA THR A 408 -22.21 2.18 -2.76
C THR A 408 -23.60 1.58 -3.01
N ARG A 409 -24.48 2.33 -3.67
CA ARG A 409 -25.82 1.87 -4.04
C ARG A 409 -25.77 0.70 -5.01
N MET A 410 -24.87 0.72 -5.99
CA MET A 410 -24.71 -0.35 -6.97
C MET A 410 -24.19 -1.64 -6.33
N VAL A 411 -23.24 -1.56 -5.41
CA VAL A 411 -22.71 -2.71 -4.67
C VAL A 411 -23.79 -3.29 -3.74
N ARG A 412 -24.49 -2.44 -2.99
CA ARG A 412 -25.60 -2.83 -2.09
C ARG A 412 -26.76 -3.51 -2.82
N LYS A 413 -27.10 -3.08 -4.04
CA LYS A 413 -28.08 -3.78 -4.90
C LYS A 413 -27.71 -5.24 -5.19
N GLY A 414 -26.43 -5.61 -5.07
CA GLY A 414 -25.95 -6.99 -5.16
C GLY A 414 -25.90 -7.75 -3.84
N GLY A 415 -26.48 -7.21 -2.76
CA GLY A 415 -26.49 -7.84 -1.44
C GLY A 415 -25.16 -7.77 -0.68
N VAL A 416 -24.23 -6.92 -1.11
CA VAL A 416 -22.93 -6.73 -0.47
C VAL A 416 -22.90 -5.38 0.24
N GLU A 417 -22.64 -5.40 1.53
CA GLU A 417 -22.31 -4.21 2.29
C GLU A 417 -20.82 -3.90 2.10
N CYS A 418 -20.53 -2.77 1.48
CA CYS A 418 -19.19 -2.30 1.17
C CYS A 418 -19.09 -0.83 1.54
N ASP A 419 -18.12 -0.48 2.39
CA ASP A 419 -17.79 0.89 2.73
C ASP A 419 -16.85 1.44 1.65
N VAL A 420 -17.42 2.29 0.79
CA VAL A 420 -16.72 2.91 -0.34
C VAL A 420 -16.23 4.28 0.08
N ARG A 421 -14.93 4.56 -0.10
CA ARG A 421 -14.31 5.82 0.31
C ARG A 421 -13.43 6.40 -0.79
N ASP A 422 -13.68 7.65 -1.13
CA ASP A 422 -12.77 8.48 -1.90
C ASP A 422 -11.87 9.24 -0.92
N LEU A 423 -10.60 8.85 -0.84
CA LEU A 423 -9.66 9.42 0.12
C LEU A 423 -8.97 10.64 -0.50
N ALA A 424 -9.10 11.80 0.15
CA ALA A 424 -8.36 12.98 -0.25
C ALA A 424 -6.85 12.80 -0.03
N VAL A 425 -6.04 13.65 -0.66
CA VAL A 425 -4.58 13.60 -0.50
C VAL A 425 -4.19 13.85 0.96
N GLY A 426 -3.45 12.89 1.54
CA GLY A 426 -3.04 12.90 2.94
C GLY A 426 -4.06 12.31 3.91
N GLU A 427 -5.28 12.01 3.45
CA GLU A 427 -6.29 11.33 4.25
C GLU A 427 -5.89 9.87 4.50
N GLU A 428 -6.30 9.35 5.66
CA GLU A 428 -6.08 7.98 6.04
C GLU A 428 -7.34 7.34 6.63
N VAL A 429 -7.47 6.03 6.44
CA VAL A 429 -8.53 5.22 7.03
C VAL A 429 -7.93 4.00 7.72
N VAL A 430 -8.46 3.68 8.91
CA VAL A 430 -8.07 2.49 9.67
C VAL A 430 -9.16 1.42 9.54
N LEU A 431 -8.77 0.26 9.02
CA LEU A 431 -9.61 -0.91 8.80
C LEU A 431 -9.23 -1.98 9.82
N ARG A 432 -10.22 -2.54 10.53
CA ARG A 432 -10.00 -3.68 11.43
C ARG A 432 -10.40 -4.98 10.71
N GLY A 433 -9.53 -5.98 10.79
CA GLY A 433 -9.63 -7.27 10.07
C GLY A 433 -10.81 -8.13 10.51
#